data_AF-A0A5E4IFW1-F1
#
_entry.id   AF-A0A5E4IFW1-F1
#
_cell.length_a   1.000
_cell.length_b   1.000
_cell.length_c   1.000
_cell.angle_alpha   90.00
_cell.angle_beta   90.00
_cell.angle_gamma   90.00
#
_symmetry.space_group_name_H-M   'P 1'
#
loop_
_entity.id
_entity.type
_entity.pdbx_description
1 polymer ?
#
loop_
_entity_poly.entity_id
_entity_poly.type
_entity_poly.pdbx_seq_one_letter_code
_entity_poly.pdbx_strand_id
1 'polypeptide(L)'
;MDKLSVNWSRVRDKADLNPALIIYTRYLETKGVKKNTIILYTKLINNYLQQVRTDVPTAQDAINYRDSLHDKKLSGSAINNFTAAIINYHRMIDQPVKLPFLKLNNSLPIIVQTKCSGL
;
A
#
# COMPACT_ATOMS: atom_id res chain seq x y z
N MET A 1 -55.45 -5.93 -2.59
CA MET A 1 -54.12 -6.50 -2.92
C MET A 1 -53.09 -5.42 -2.66
N ASP A 2 -52.41 -5.49 -1.53
CA ASP A 2 -51.41 -4.48 -1.16
C ASP A 2 -50.11 -4.72 -1.93
N LYS A 3 -49.65 -3.68 -2.63
CA LYS A 3 -48.37 -3.67 -3.33
C LYS A 3 -47.25 -3.58 -2.29
N LEU A 4 -46.45 -4.63 -2.17
CA LEU A 4 -45.19 -4.61 -1.43
C LEU A 4 -44.27 -3.52 -1.99
N SER A 5 -44.11 -2.43 -1.23
CA SER A 5 -43.13 -1.37 -1.49
C SER A 5 -41.74 -1.89 -1.10
N VAL A 6 -41.01 -2.46 -2.06
CA VAL A 6 -39.62 -2.88 -1.86
C VAL A 6 -38.71 -1.66 -2.01
N ASN A 7 -38.07 -1.26 -0.90
CA ASN A 7 -37.05 -0.24 -0.93
C ASN A 7 -35.71 -0.86 -1.35
N TRP A 8 -35.22 -0.48 -2.54
CA TRP A 8 -33.96 -0.95 -3.13
C TRP A 8 -32.73 -0.14 -2.71
N SER A 9 -32.87 0.77 -1.74
CA SER A 9 -31.71 1.51 -1.22
C SER A 9 -30.77 0.56 -0.48
N ARG A 10 -29.76 0.07 -1.21
CA ARG A 10 -28.62 -0.62 -0.62
C ARG A 10 -27.93 0.37 0.31
N VAL A 11 -28.12 0.20 1.61
CA VAL A 11 -27.26 0.83 2.62
C VAL A 11 -25.85 0.30 2.33
N ARG A 12 -24.97 1.14 1.77
CA ARG A 12 -23.55 0.81 1.55
C ARG A 12 -22.85 0.84 2.92
N ASP A 13 -23.16 -0.12 3.77
CA ASP A 13 -22.49 -0.30 5.05
C ASP A 13 -21.07 -0.85 4.78
N LYS A 14 -20.11 0.08 4.69
CA LYS A 14 -18.69 -0.12 4.34
C LYS A 14 -18.46 -0.62 2.92
N ALA A 15 -17.63 0.10 2.15
CA ALA A 15 -17.15 -0.39 0.88
C ALA A 15 -16.40 -1.72 1.11
N ASP A 16 -16.87 -2.81 0.50
CA ASP A 16 -16.13 -4.07 0.49
C ASP A 16 -14.88 -3.87 -0.37
N LEU A 17 -13.71 -3.90 0.27
CA LEU A 17 -12.41 -3.68 -0.38
C LEU A 17 -11.84 -4.99 -0.96
N ASN A 18 -12.45 -6.14 -0.68
CA ASN A 18 -11.96 -7.44 -1.16
C ASN A 18 -11.91 -7.56 -2.70
N PRO A 19 -12.91 -7.08 -3.46
CA PRO A 19 -12.85 -7.11 -4.92
C PRO A 19 -11.62 -6.37 -5.46
N ALA A 20 -11.30 -5.20 -4.90
CA ALA A 20 -10.14 -4.41 -5.31
C ALA A 20 -8.81 -5.16 -5.06
N LEU A 21 -8.70 -5.90 -3.95
CA LEU A 21 -7.51 -6.71 -3.65
C LEU A 21 -7.34 -7.91 -4.58
N ILE A 22 -8.45 -8.54 -5.00
CA ILE A 22 -8.43 -9.65 -5.97
C ILE A 22 -7.95 -9.12 -7.32
N ILE A 23 -8.50 -7.99 -7.76
CA ILE A 23 -8.09 -7.33 -9.02
C ILE A 23 -6.61 -6.96 -8.96
N TYR A 24 -6.15 -6.39 -7.84
CA TYR A 24 -4.75 -6.03 -7.65
C TYR A 24 -3.80 -7.23 -7.66
N THR A 25 -4.20 -8.33 -7.02
CA THR A 25 -3.42 -9.57 -7.04
C THR A 25 -3.25 -10.08 -8.47
N ARG A 26 -4.35 -10.16 -9.23
CA ARG A 26 -4.33 -10.55 -10.66
C ARG A 26 -3.49 -9.59 -11.50
N TYR A 27 -3.61 -8.28 -11.26
CA TYR A 27 -2.79 -7.28 -11.94
C TYR A 27 -1.29 -7.55 -11.74
N LEU A 28 -0.84 -7.82 -10.52
CA LEU A 28 0.57 -8.14 -10.26
C LEU A 28 1.01 -9.46 -10.91
N GLU A 29 0.13 -10.47 -10.95
CA GLU A 29 0.39 -11.74 -11.66
C GLU A 29 0.61 -11.49 -13.16
N THR A 30 -0.25 -10.70 -13.81
CA THR A 30 -0.10 -10.36 -15.23
C THR A 30 1.18 -9.56 -15.53
N LYS A 31 1.73 -8.86 -14.53
CA LYS A 31 3.01 -8.15 -14.62
C LYS A 31 4.23 -9.04 -14.37
N GLY A 32 4.05 -10.33 -14.05
CA GLY A 32 5.14 -11.28 -13.78
C GLY A 32 5.84 -11.05 -12.43
N VAL A 33 5.16 -10.44 -11.46
CA VAL A 33 5.72 -10.20 -10.13
C VAL A 33 5.86 -11.53 -9.37
N LYS A 34 6.95 -11.71 -8.61
CA LYS A 34 7.19 -12.93 -7.83
C LYS A 34 6.08 -13.15 -6.80
N LYS A 35 5.66 -14.41 -6.59
CA LYS A 35 4.59 -14.80 -5.65
C LYS A 35 4.74 -14.19 -4.25
N ASN A 36 5.94 -14.22 -3.67
CA ASN A 36 6.18 -13.63 -2.34
C ASN A 36 6.00 -12.11 -2.33
N THR A 37 6.37 -11.43 -3.42
CA THR A 37 6.17 -9.99 -3.59
C THR A 37 4.69 -9.66 -3.79
N ILE A 38 3.94 -10.51 -4.51
CA ILE A 38 2.47 -10.37 -4.63
C ILE A 38 1.82 -10.44 -3.25
N ILE A 39 2.13 -11.47 -2.47
CA ILE A 39 1.58 -11.64 -1.11
C ILE A 39 1.88 -10.42 -0.24
N LEU A 40 3.14 -9.96 -0.26
CA LEU A 40 3.54 -8.76 0.46
C LEU A 40 2.75 -7.54 -0.01
N TYR A 41 2.75 -7.25 -1.30
CA TYR A 41 2.12 -6.04 -1.85
C TYR A 41 0.62 -6.03 -1.63
N THR A 42 -0.08 -7.16 -1.81
CA THR A 42 -1.52 -7.27 -1.53
C THR A 42 -1.81 -6.97 -0.05
N LYS A 43 -0.98 -7.46 0.89
CA LYS A 43 -1.12 -7.15 2.32
C LYS A 43 -0.91 -5.65 2.60
N LEU A 44 0.11 -5.05 1.99
CA LEU A 44 0.41 -3.62 2.16
C LEU A 44 -0.72 -2.74 1.60
N ILE A 45 -1.26 -3.10 0.43
CA ILE A 45 -2.41 -2.40 -0.17
C ILE A 45 -3.66 -2.58 0.68
N ASN A 46 -3.94 -3.76 1.22
CA ASN A 46 -5.06 -3.92 2.13
C ASN A 46 -4.95 -2.93 3.31
N ASN A 47 -3.79 -2.84 3.95
CA ASN A 47 -3.58 -1.88 5.04
C ASN A 47 -3.78 -0.42 4.61
N TYR A 48 -3.37 -0.08 3.38
CA TYR A 48 -3.57 1.25 2.81
C TYR A 48 -5.06 1.54 2.58
N LEU A 49 -5.76 0.67 1.86
CA LEU A 49 -7.19 0.84 1.54
C LEU A 49 -8.06 0.87 2.79
N GLN A 50 -7.74 0.07 3.81
CA GLN A 50 -8.44 0.08 5.10
C GLN A 50 -8.25 1.41 5.85
N GLN A 51 -7.07 2.02 5.76
CA GLN A 51 -6.79 3.31 6.40
C GLN A 51 -7.54 4.45 5.70
N VAL A 52 -7.55 4.47 4.36
CA VAL A 52 -8.21 5.52 3.55
C VAL A 52 -9.71 5.27 3.33
N ARG A 53 -10.18 4.04 3.63
CA ARG A 53 -11.59 3.60 3.56
C ARG A 53 -12.23 3.74 2.18
N THR A 54 -11.43 3.58 1.12
CA THR A 54 -11.87 3.62 -0.28
C THR A 54 -11.00 2.70 -1.13
N ASP A 55 -11.58 2.13 -2.18
CA ASP A 55 -10.89 1.35 -3.22
C ASP A 55 -10.32 2.24 -4.34
N VAL A 56 -10.77 3.50 -4.41
CA VAL A 56 -10.31 4.52 -5.36
C VAL A 56 -9.66 5.70 -4.62
N PRO A 57 -8.53 5.48 -3.92
CA PRO A 57 -7.86 6.54 -3.19
C PRO A 57 -7.22 7.56 -4.15
N THR A 58 -7.13 8.80 -3.70
CA THR A 58 -6.51 9.90 -4.44
C THR A 58 -4.99 9.96 -4.27
N ALA A 59 -4.32 10.79 -5.07
CA ALA A 59 -2.90 11.09 -4.88
C ALA A 59 -2.61 11.69 -3.49
N GLN A 60 -3.52 12.53 -2.97
CA GLN A 60 -3.35 13.12 -1.64
C GLN A 60 -3.48 12.07 -0.55
N ASP A 61 -4.37 11.09 -0.70
CA ASP A 61 -4.49 9.97 0.24
C ASP A 61 -3.20 9.14 0.29
N ALA A 62 -2.55 8.95 -0.85
CA ALA A 62 -1.26 8.27 -0.94
C ALA A 62 -0.15 9.01 -0.21
N ILE A 63 -0.10 10.35 -0.35
CA ILE A 63 0.86 11.22 0.35
C ILE A 63 0.60 11.17 1.86
N ASN A 64 -0.63 11.43 2.29
CA ASN A 64 -1.03 11.42 3.70
C ASN A 64 -0.73 10.06 4.36
N TYR A 65 -0.99 8.96 3.64
CA TYR A 65 -0.67 7.63 4.15
C TYR A 65 0.82 7.42 4.32
N ARG A 66 1.63 7.81 3.33
CA ARG A 66 3.10 7.71 3.41
C ARG A 66 3.65 8.52 4.58
N ASP A 67 3.13 9.72 4.81
CA ASP A 67 3.54 10.55 5.95
C ASP A 67 3.16 9.88 7.28
N SER A 68 1.98 9.25 7.37
CA SER A 68 1.62 8.46 8.55
C SER A 68 2.54 7.26 8.81
N LEU A 69 3.20 6.71 7.78
CA LEU A 69 4.20 5.64 7.97
C LEU A 69 5.49 6.18 8.58
N HIS A 70 5.85 7.43 8.27
CA HIS A 70 6.96 8.12 8.93
C HIS A 70 6.65 8.38 10.41
N ASP A 71 5.44 8.82 10.72
CA ASP A 71 4.99 9.05 12.11
C ASP A 71 4.99 7.76 12.94
N LYS A 72 4.65 6.63 12.31
CA LYS A 72 4.74 5.29 12.91
C LYS A 72 6.17 4.76 13.06
N LYS A 73 7.19 5.56 12.70
CA LYS A 73 8.62 5.22 12.78
C LYS A 73 8.95 3.89 12.09
N LEU A 74 8.26 3.57 11.00
CA LEU A 74 8.60 2.39 10.21
C LEU A 74 9.98 2.53 9.57
N SER A 75 10.65 1.40 9.36
CA SER A 75 11.95 1.39 8.69
C SER A 75 11.84 1.93 7.27
N GLY A 76 12.93 2.53 6.76
CA GLY A 76 12.94 3.06 5.40
C GLY A 76 12.65 2.00 4.33
N SER A 77 13.10 0.76 4.54
CA SER A 77 12.77 -0.38 3.68
C SER A 77 11.27 -0.70 3.68
N ALA A 78 10.62 -0.67 4.85
CA ALA A 78 9.17 -0.86 4.94
C ALA A 78 8.41 0.25 4.21
N ILE A 79 8.79 1.52 4.41
CA ILE A 79 8.18 2.66 3.71
C ILE A 79 8.38 2.56 2.19
N ASN A 80 9.56 2.12 1.73
CA ASN A 80 9.82 1.90 0.31
C ASN A 80 8.97 0.76 -0.27
N ASN A 81 8.75 -0.32 0.47
CA ASN A 81 7.84 -1.40 0.05
C ASN A 81 6.40 -0.92 -0.06
N PHE A 82 5.91 -0.13 0.91
CA PHE A 82 4.60 0.51 0.82
C PHE A 82 4.52 1.44 -0.39
N THR A 83 5.51 2.31 -0.58
CA THR A 83 5.60 3.23 -1.72
C THR A 83 5.50 2.48 -3.05
N ALA A 84 6.28 1.41 -3.22
CA ALA A 84 6.24 0.59 -4.44
C ALA A 84 4.88 -0.06 -4.67
N ALA A 85 4.26 -0.61 -3.62
CA ALA A 85 2.94 -1.21 -3.72
C ALA A 85 1.88 -0.16 -4.11
N ILE A 86 1.88 1.01 -3.45
CA ILE A 86 0.92 2.10 -3.70
C ILE A 86 1.04 2.61 -5.13
N ILE A 87 2.26 2.84 -5.64
CA ILE A 87 2.46 3.25 -7.04
C ILE A 87 1.88 2.22 -8.01
N ASN A 88 2.05 0.92 -7.76
CA ASN A 88 1.50 -0.12 -8.62
C ASN A 88 -0.03 -0.17 -8.57
N TYR A 89 -0.62 -0.01 -7.38
CA TYR A 89 -2.07 0.04 -7.22
C TYR A 89 -2.68 1.24 -7.95
N HIS A 90 -2.09 2.42 -7.77
CA HIS A 90 -2.50 3.64 -8.46
C HIS A 90 -2.38 3.56 -9.98
N ARG A 91 -1.35 2.86 -10.49
CA ARG A 91 -1.26 2.53 -11.93
C ARG A 91 -2.36 1.59 -12.40
N MET A 92 -2.80 0.65 -11.57
CA MET A 92 -3.86 -0.30 -11.92
C MET A 92 -5.22 0.40 -12.06
N ILE A 93 -5.50 1.38 -11.21
CA ILE A 93 -6.76 2.15 -11.24
C ILE A 93 -6.68 3.39 -12.17
N ASP A 94 -5.68 3.46 -13.04
CA ASP A 94 -5.43 4.56 -13.98
C ASP A 94 -5.28 5.96 -13.32
N GLN A 95 -4.79 6.00 -12.07
CA GLN A 95 -4.51 7.23 -11.33
C GLN A 95 -3.04 7.27 -10.87
N PRO A 96 -2.04 7.29 -11.78
CA PRO A 96 -0.64 7.15 -11.41
C PRO A 96 -0.15 8.27 -10.47
N VAL A 97 0.49 7.87 -9.37
CA VAL A 97 1.08 8.79 -8.38
C VAL A 97 2.61 8.77 -8.43
N LYS A 98 3.23 9.90 -8.06
CA LYS A 98 4.67 10.02 -7.87
C LYS A 98 4.96 10.16 -6.38
N LEU A 99 5.44 9.08 -5.77
CA LEU A 99 5.86 9.08 -4.36
C LEU A 99 7.39 8.90 -4.29
N PRO A 100 8.10 9.69 -3.47
CA PRO A 100 9.55 9.60 -3.35
C PRO A 100 9.96 8.39 -2.50
N PHE A 101 10.89 7.61 -3.04
CA PHE A 101 11.58 6.55 -2.30
C PHE A 101 12.63 7.15 -1.34
N LEU A 102 12.74 6.56 -0.16
CA LEU A 102 13.77 6.90 0.81
C LEU A 102 15.11 6.31 0.36
N LYS A 103 16.18 7.11 0.48
CA LYS A 103 17.54 6.66 0.21
C LYS A 103 17.92 5.55 1.19
N LEU A 104 18.60 4.53 0.67
CA LEU A 104 19.17 3.48 1.50
C LEU A 104 20.32 4.09 2.31
N ASN A 105 20.19 4.10 3.64
CA ASN A 105 21.30 4.54 4.48
C ASN A 105 22.27 3.35 4.67
N ASN A 106 23.27 3.26 3.80
CA ASN A 106 24.28 2.21 3.82
C ASN A 106 25.44 2.51 4.79
N SER A 107 25.38 3.58 5.58
CA SER A 107 26.40 3.84 6.58
C SER A 107 26.33 2.77 7.67
N LEU A 108 27.36 1.92 7.76
CA LEU A 108 27.55 1.05 8.91
C LEU A 108 27.58 1.92 10.18
N PRO A 109 26.97 1.49 11.29
CA PRO A 109 27.10 2.19 12.56
C PRO A 109 28.59 2.33 12.91
N ILE A 110 29.03 3.54 13.27
CA ILE A 110 30.44 3.86 13.61
C ILE A 110 30.99 2.90 14.69
N ILE A 111 30.13 2.38 15.57
CA ILE A 111 30.46 1.43 16.64
C ILE A 111 31.06 0.11 16.11
N VAL A 112 30.74 -0.30 14.88
CA VAL A 112 31.24 -1.54 14.29
C VAL A 112 32.63 -1.36 13.66
N GLN A 113 32.96 -0.15 13.20
CA GLN A 113 34.21 0.10 12.48
C GLN A 113 35.43 0.22 13.41
N THR A 114 35.25 0.66 14.66
CA THR A 114 36.37 0.89 15.59
C THR A 114 36.93 -0.36 16.27
N LYS A 115 36.30 -1.54 16.11
CA LYS A 115 36.81 -2.80 16.69
C LYS A 115 37.78 -3.57 15.80
N CYS A 116 38.00 -3.13 14.56
CA CYS A 116 38.88 -3.84 13.60
C CYS A 116 40.22 -3.13 13.34
N SER A 117 40.51 -2.02 14.01
CA SER A 117 41.73 -1.22 13.78
C SER A 117 42.78 -1.35 14.90
N GLY A 118 42.69 -2.38 15.73
CA GLY A 118 43.63 -2.65 16.82
C GLY A 118 44.14 -4.09 16.76
N LEU A 119 45.07 -4.35 15.84
CA LEU A 119 45.99 -5.48 15.85
C LEU A 119 47.39 -4.93 15.52
#